data_AF-A0A533YPN5-F1
#
_entry.id   AF-A0A533YPN5-F1
#
_cell.length_a   1.000
_cell.length_b   1.000
_cell.length_c   1.000
_cell.angle_alpha   90.00
_cell.angle_beta   90.00
_cell.angle_gamma   90.00
#
_symmetry.space_group_name_H-M   'P 1'
#
loop_
_entity.id
_entity.type
_entity.pdbx_description
1 polymer ?
#
loop_
_entity_poly.entity_id
_entity_poly.type
_entity_poly.pdbx_seq_one_letter_code
_entity_poly.pdbx_strand_id
1 'polypeptide(L)'
;MTGELPWTFGARTTTRLVALACFVLTPFSLSRGQAVNDTALAALLSRAYALLAINSPEAPSLFERAVELDSSNVLVRKQLGYLYQGNGKFEEALRQFVAADRMQPSDSTKLQVAYVLSALGRTPEATELLHTLQLSPYQDIRDRATNQLASSSPTGSAAESWTRVYAAPYYDTRWNTTFFQINFERGYSLTSDRRVGAFGTVMYSGDARSTGGQAPAIFSDNAIIFALGLRLQPLTGLRVSIQQGVAFDLIDRRSSSSPRGDFRAVGVYAWGIYAPHMYHADLKVPGRPFADLYSSFGYYSRYTNGIGYIQGRAGLRMIEVAKTVADVYARADIVRDTEKQFYNNQSEGSVGARIIPNIDWGLYLVGEFHRGMY
;
A
#
# COMPACT_ATOMS: atom_id res chain seq x y z
N MET A 1 30.02 -29.33 -12.24
CA MET A 1 30.14 -28.50 -13.46
C MET A 1 29.04 -28.92 -14.41
N THR A 2 28.22 -27.94 -14.80
CA THR A 2 27.35 -27.90 -16.01
C THR A 2 26.52 -29.13 -16.33
N GLY A 3 25.24 -29.09 -15.93
CA GLY A 3 24.18 -29.96 -16.45
C GLY A 3 22.95 -29.11 -16.75
N GLU A 4 22.89 -28.54 -17.97
CA GLU A 4 21.66 -28.06 -18.60
C GLU A 4 20.75 -29.24 -18.94
N LEU A 5 19.43 -29.05 -18.85
CA LEU A 5 18.33 -29.72 -19.58
C LEU A 5 17.01 -28.95 -19.19
N PRO A 6 15.87 -29.04 -19.92
CA PRO A 6 15.64 -28.36 -21.20
C PRO A 6 14.17 -27.85 -21.39
N TRP A 7 13.91 -27.24 -22.57
CA TRP A 7 12.63 -27.09 -23.29
C TRP A 7 11.66 -25.93 -23.00
N THR A 8 11.44 -25.23 -24.12
CA THR A 8 10.41 -24.29 -24.53
C THR A 8 9.12 -24.99 -24.98
N PHE A 9 7.97 -24.33 -24.83
CA PHE A 9 6.80 -24.27 -25.75
C PHE A 9 5.87 -23.18 -25.14
N GLY A 10 5.36 -22.15 -25.82
CA GLY A 10 4.96 -22.07 -27.22
C GLY A 10 3.43 -22.15 -27.30
N ALA A 11 2.71 -21.06 -26.99
CA ALA A 11 1.28 -20.94 -27.28
C ALA A 11 1.07 -19.75 -28.23
N ARG A 12 1.10 -20.06 -29.53
CA ARG A 12 0.55 -19.22 -30.60
C ARG A 12 -0.96 -19.45 -30.65
N THR A 13 -1.75 -18.39 -30.55
CA THR A 13 -3.13 -18.37 -31.05
C THR A 13 -3.22 -17.37 -32.19
N THR A 14 -3.11 -17.92 -33.40
CA THR A 14 -3.57 -17.33 -34.66
C THR A 14 -5.10 -17.37 -34.76
N THR A 15 -5.63 -16.58 -35.71
CA THR A 15 -6.96 -16.63 -36.39
C THR A 15 -7.80 -15.37 -36.07
N ARG A 16 -8.31 -14.53 -37.00
CA ARG A 16 -8.28 -14.44 -38.48
C ARG A 16 -8.60 -13.00 -38.90
N LEU A 17 -8.12 -12.65 -40.09
CA LEU A 17 -8.53 -11.52 -40.91
C LEU A 17 -10.05 -11.44 -41.12
N VAL A 18 -10.57 -10.21 -41.06
CA VAL A 18 -11.68 -9.77 -41.93
C VAL A 18 -11.21 -8.47 -42.59
N ALA A 19 -11.03 -8.56 -43.91
CA ALA A 19 -10.84 -7.42 -44.78
C ALA A 19 -12.21 -6.81 -45.09
N LEU A 20 -12.34 -5.48 -44.95
CA LEU A 20 -13.33 -4.72 -45.68
C LEU A 20 -12.64 -3.48 -46.24
N ALA A 21 -12.42 -3.50 -47.54
CA ALA A 21 -11.93 -2.37 -48.31
C ALA A 21 -13.10 -1.45 -48.65
N CYS A 22 -13.01 -0.18 -48.27
CA CYS A 22 -13.78 0.91 -48.88
C CYS A 22 -12.78 2.00 -49.28
N PHE A 23 -12.54 2.09 -50.59
CA PHE A 23 -11.87 3.20 -51.23
C PHE A 23 -12.79 4.44 -51.18
N VAL A 24 -12.36 5.48 -50.47
CA VAL A 24 -12.80 6.85 -50.78
C VAL A 24 -11.52 7.67 -50.95
N LEU A 25 -11.22 7.97 -52.21
CA LEU A 25 -10.14 8.86 -52.63
C LEU A 25 -10.55 10.29 -52.33
N THR A 26 -9.99 10.88 -51.28
CA THR A 26 -9.79 12.33 -51.20
C THR A 26 -8.28 12.57 -51.12
N PRO A 27 -7.73 13.50 -51.92
CA PRO A 27 -6.32 13.87 -51.78
C PRO A 27 -6.20 14.70 -50.51
N PHE A 28 -6.01 14.05 -49.38
CA PHE A 28 -5.40 14.74 -48.25
C PHE A 28 -3.95 14.99 -48.65
N SER A 29 -3.66 16.23 -49.00
CA SER A 29 -2.31 16.74 -49.10
C SER A 29 -1.64 16.53 -47.75
N LEU A 30 -0.96 15.39 -47.61
CA LEU A 30 0.11 15.24 -46.63
C LEU A 30 1.13 16.32 -47.00
N SER A 31 1.06 17.45 -46.30
CA SER A 31 2.29 18.19 -46.04
C SER A 31 3.21 17.19 -45.34
N ARG A 32 4.11 16.58 -46.12
CA ARG A 32 5.40 16.14 -45.58
C ARG A 32 6.00 17.42 -45.00
N GLY A 33 5.73 17.66 -43.72
CA GLY A 33 6.56 18.55 -42.93
C GLY A 33 7.96 18.03 -43.14
N GLN A 34 8.77 18.81 -43.84
CA GLN A 34 10.21 18.62 -43.86
C GLN A 34 10.62 18.32 -42.42
N ALA A 35 11.35 17.24 -42.22
CA ALA A 35 12.13 17.10 -41.01
C ALA A 35 13.08 18.30 -41.02
N VAL A 36 12.65 19.39 -40.36
CA VAL A 36 13.53 20.50 -40.08
C VAL A 36 14.61 19.87 -39.23
N ASN A 37 15.81 19.74 -39.82
CA ASN A 37 17.01 19.41 -39.08
C ASN A 37 17.32 20.61 -38.19
N ASP A 38 16.49 20.79 -37.17
CA ASP A 38 16.68 21.78 -36.13
C ASP A 38 17.78 21.26 -35.22
N THR A 39 19.02 21.46 -35.65
CA THR A 39 20.22 21.26 -34.83
C THR A 39 20.32 22.31 -33.72
N ALA A 40 19.47 23.33 -33.74
CA ALA A 40 19.35 24.30 -32.67
C ALA A 40 18.58 23.70 -31.47
N LEU A 41 19.26 23.61 -30.32
CA LEU A 41 18.72 23.08 -29.06
C LEU A 41 17.33 23.62 -28.72
N ALA A 42 17.07 24.92 -28.96
CA ALA A 42 15.80 25.56 -28.65
C ALA A 42 14.61 24.97 -29.43
N ALA A 43 14.77 24.72 -30.73
CA ALA A 43 13.73 24.15 -31.57
C ALA A 43 13.49 22.66 -31.25
N LEU A 44 14.56 21.93 -30.95
CA LEU A 44 14.48 20.55 -30.45
C LEU A 44 13.69 20.47 -29.14
N LEU A 45 13.98 21.35 -28.18
CA LEU A 45 13.27 21.41 -26.90
C LEU A 45 11.81 21.84 -27.06
N SER A 46 11.51 22.82 -27.92
CA SER A 46 10.14 23.23 -28.20
C SER A 46 9.29 22.05 -28.67
N ARG A 47 9.81 21.26 -29.62
CA ARG A 47 9.16 20.03 -30.07
C ARG A 47 9.06 18.98 -28.97
N ALA A 48 10.12 18.78 -28.18
CA ALA A 48 10.14 17.81 -27.08
C ALA A 48 9.04 18.11 -26.04
N TYR A 49 8.89 19.37 -25.64
CA TYR A 49 7.85 19.81 -24.71
C TYR A 49 6.45 19.71 -25.31
N ALA A 50 6.26 20.00 -26.60
CA ALA A 50 4.97 19.82 -27.27
C ALA A 50 4.54 18.34 -27.30
N LEU A 51 5.48 17.42 -27.57
CA LEU A 51 5.23 15.98 -27.54
C LEU A 51 5.00 15.45 -26.13
N LEU A 52 5.69 16.01 -25.13
CA LEU A 52 5.47 15.70 -23.72
C LEU A 52 4.03 16.05 -23.29
N ALA A 53 3.51 17.20 -23.73
CA ALA A 53 2.17 17.67 -23.36
C ALA A 53 1.04 16.72 -23.83
N ILE A 54 1.27 15.98 -24.90
CA ILE A 54 0.34 14.97 -25.43
C ILE A 54 0.72 13.53 -25.03
N ASN A 55 1.66 13.35 -24.10
CA ASN A 55 2.19 12.06 -23.67
C ASN A 55 2.70 11.18 -24.82
N SER A 56 3.31 11.78 -25.86
CA SER A 56 3.84 11.03 -26.99
C SER A 56 5.06 10.20 -26.59
N PRO A 57 5.15 8.92 -27.01
CA PRO A 57 6.30 8.06 -26.73
C PRO A 57 7.59 8.52 -27.42
N GLU A 58 7.50 9.48 -28.35
CA GLU A 58 8.65 10.08 -29.02
C GLU A 58 9.36 11.14 -28.17
N ALA A 59 8.70 11.70 -27.15
CA ALA A 59 9.26 12.79 -26.34
C ALA A 59 10.62 12.46 -25.70
N PRO A 60 10.84 11.27 -25.07
CA PRO A 60 12.13 10.90 -24.50
C PRO A 60 13.28 10.97 -25.50
N SER A 61 13.08 10.53 -26.75
CA SER A 61 14.13 10.54 -27.78
C SER A 61 14.60 11.96 -28.14
N LEU A 62 13.71 12.95 -28.09
CA LEU A 62 14.07 14.34 -28.33
C LEU A 62 14.80 14.96 -27.13
N PHE A 63 14.43 14.57 -25.91
CA PHE A 63 15.17 14.97 -24.71
C PHE A 63 16.56 14.31 -24.64
N GLU A 64 16.71 13.07 -25.08
CA GLU A 64 18.02 12.40 -25.22
C GLU A 64 18.93 13.18 -26.16
N ARG A 65 18.45 13.51 -27.38
CA ARG A 65 19.19 14.35 -28.33
C ARG A 65 19.50 15.73 -27.78
N ALA A 66 18.61 16.32 -26.97
CA ALA A 66 18.85 17.63 -26.37
C ALA A 66 20.00 17.57 -25.33
N VAL A 67 20.10 16.48 -24.55
CA VAL A 67 21.23 16.25 -23.64
C VAL A 67 22.53 15.98 -24.40
N GLU A 68 22.48 15.34 -25.58
CA GLU A 68 23.66 15.15 -26.44
C GLU A 68 24.19 16.49 -26.99
N LEU A 69 23.29 17.39 -27.40
CA LEU A 69 23.65 18.72 -27.91
C LEU A 69 24.14 19.67 -26.80
N ASP A 70 23.51 19.64 -25.63
CA ASP A 70 23.94 20.41 -24.46
C ASP A 70 23.89 19.56 -23.20
N SER A 71 25.02 18.94 -22.92
CA SER A 71 25.21 18.10 -21.74
C SER A 71 25.22 18.90 -20.43
N SER A 72 25.28 20.24 -20.46
CA SER A 72 25.31 21.08 -19.26
C SER A 72 23.94 21.56 -18.79
N ASN A 73 22.88 21.31 -19.59
CA ASN A 73 21.54 21.79 -19.28
C ASN A 73 20.84 20.96 -18.18
N VAL A 74 20.89 21.45 -16.95
CA VAL A 74 20.32 20.80 -15.76
C VAL A 74 18.81 20.54 -15.91
N LEU A 75 18.05 21.49 -16.47
CA LEU A 75 16.60 21.35 -16.61
C LEU A 75 16.23 20.21 -17.56
N VAL A 76 16.94 20.11 -18.69
CA VAL A 76 16.74 19.05 -19.68
C VAL A 76 17.08 17.68 -19.08
N ARG A 77 18.18 17.59 -18.31
CA ARG A 77 18.54 16.35 -17.60
C ARG A 77 17.47 15.93 -16.59
N LYS A 78 16.96 16.86 -15.79
CA LYS A 78 15.86 16.57 -14.85
C LYS A 78 14.62 16.07 -15.59
N GLN A 79 14.24 16.74 -16.69
CA GLN A 79 13.09 16.34 -17.50
C GLN A 79 13.25 14.93 -18.08
N LEU A 80 14.45 14.61 -18.57
CA LEU A 80 14.77 13.27 -19.07
C LEU A 80 14.75 12.22 -17.93
N GLY A 81 15.22 12.58 -16.74
CA GLY A 81 15.11 11.74 -15.54
C GLY A 81 13.65 11.40 -15.19
N TYR A 82 12.75 12.39 -15.20
CA TYR A 82 11.33 12.17 -14.97
C TYR A 82 10.69 11.26 -16.02
N LEU A 83 11.05 11.46 -17.30
CA LEU A 83 10.56 10.63 -18.40
C LEU A 83 11.02 9.18 -18.27
N TYR A 84 12.29 8.95 -17.92
CA TYR A 84 12.80 7.61 -17.68
C TYR A 84 12.11 6.95 -16.48
N GLN A 85 11.93 7.68 -15.38
CA GLN A 85 11.22 7.18 -14.21
C GLN A 85 9.77 6.78 -14.54
N GLY A 86 9.04 7.62 -15.28
CA GLY A 86 7.67 7.33 -15.70
C GLY A 86 7.56 6.10 -16.62
N ASN A 87 8.62 5.81 -17.38
CA ASN A 87 8.73 4.64 -18.25
C ASN A 87 9.34 3.41 -17.54
N GLY A 88 9.57 3.44 -16.23
CA GLY A 88 10.16 2.34 -15.46
C GLY A 88 11.67 2.13 -15.71
N LYS A 89 12.33 3.03 -16.44
CA LYS A 89 13.77 3.02 -16.72
C LYS A 89 14.55 3.68 -15.56
N PHE A 90 14.50 3.05 -14.39
CA PHE A 90 14.97 3.67 -13.15
C PHE A 90 16.49 3.90 -13.12
N GLU A 91 17.30 3.02 -13.72
CA GLU A 91 18.76 3.23 -13.77
C GLU A 91 19.15 4.43 -14.65
N GLU A 92 18.49 4.59 -15.80
CA GLU A 92 18.63 5.76 -16.66
C GLU A 92 18.20 7.03 -15.94
N ALA A 93 17.06 6.99 -15.24
CA ALA A 93 16.55 8.11 -14.45
C ALA A 93 17.56 8.52 -13.38
N LEU A 94 18.12 7.56 -12.64
CA LEU A 94 19.12 7.79 -11.60
C LEU A 94 20.35 8.51 -12.16
N ARG A 95 20.87 8.05 -13.31
CA ARG A 95 22.02 8.70 -13.98
C ARG A 95 21.74 10.16 -14.30
N GLN A 96 20.56 10.48 -14.83
CA GLN A 96 20.22 11.87 -15.17
C GLN A 96 20.04 12.76 -13.95
N PHE A 97 19.34 12.27 -12.91
CA PHE A 97 19.14 13.05 -11.68
C PHE A 97 20.45 13.26 -10.90
N VAL A 98 21.31 12.24 -10.81
CA VAL A 98 22.63 12.38 -10.17
C VAL A 98 23.51 13.36 -10.95
N ALA A 99 23.51 13.31 -12.29
CA ALA A 99 24.24 14.29 -13.10
C ALA A 99 23.72 15.72 -12.89
N ALA A 100 22.39 15.89 -12.84
CA ALA A 100 21.76 17.18 -12.56
C ALA A 100 22.12 17.71 -11.16
N ASP A 101 22.10 16.87 -10.13
CA ASP A 101 22.46 17.27 -8.76
C ASP A 101 23.95 17.63 -8.63
N ARG A 102 24.85 16.93 -9.35
CA ARG A 102 26.28 17.30 -9.39
C ARG A 102 26.53 18.67 -10.02
N MET A 103 25.77 19.01 -11.05
CA MET A 103 25.90 20.29 -11.76
C MET A 103 25.30 21.44 -10.97
N GLN A 104 24.10 21.23 -10.42
CA GLN A 104 23.39 22.20 -9.60
C GLN A 104 22.73 21.48 -8.42
N PRO A 105 23.43 21.40 -7.27
CA PRO A 105 22.89 20.74 -6.09
C PRO A 105 21.56 21.33 -5.66
N SER A 106 20.57 20.47 -5.45
CA SER A 106 19.24 20.90 -5.01
C SER A 106 18.54 19.80 -4.23
N ASP A 107 17.96 20.15 -3.09
CA ASP A 107 17.15 19.24 -2.28
C ASP A 107 15.99 18.62 -3.08
N SER A 108 15.43 19.38 -4.03
CA SER A 108 14.38 18.88 -4.94
C SER A 108 14.89 17.75 -5.85
N THR A 109 16.12 17.87 -6.36
CA THR A 109 16.75 16.87 -7.23
C THR A 109 17.19 15.66 -6.40
N LYS A 110 17.79 15.89 -5.21
CA LYS A 110 18.12 14.83 -4.25
C LYS A 110 16.90 14.01 -3.83
N LEU A 111 15.75 14.65 -3.64
CA LEU A 111 14.51 13.94 -3.35
C LEU A 111 14.10 12.99 -4.50
N GLN A 112 14.28 13.41 -5.77
CA GLN A 112 14.05 12.51 -6.91
C GLN A 112 15.05 11.35 -6.94
N VAL A 113 16.33 11.63 -6.66
CA VAL A 113 17.35 10.58 -6.52
C VAL A 113 16.93 9.56 -5.47
N ALA A 114 16.47 9.99 -4.29
CA ALA A 114 15.97 9.10 -3.24
C ALA A 114 14.76 8.25 -3.68
N TYR A 115 13.82 8.83 -4.42
CA TYR A 115 12.68 8.09 -4.97
C TYR A 115 13.10 7.02 -5.98
N VAL A 116 14.03 7.35 -6.88
CA VAL A 116 14.54 6.39 -7.87
C VAL A 116 15.36 5.29 -7.19
N LEU A 117 16.22 5.62 -6.21
CA LEU A 117 16.93 4.63 -5.41
C LEU A 117 15.96 3.68 -4.68
N SER A 118 14.86 4.22 -4.14
CA SER A 118 13.81 3.40 -3.52
C SER A 118 13.17 2.43 -4.53
N ALA A 119 12.86 2.92 -5.74
CA ALA A 119 12.28 2.10 -6.82
C ALA A 119 13.23 0.99 -7.32
N LEU A 120 14.54 1.25 -7.29
CA LEU A 120 15.59 0.26 -7.61
C LEU A 120 15.84 -0.77 -6.49
N GLY A 121 15.18 -0.64 -5.33
CA GLY A 121 15.45 -1.49 -4.17
C GLY A 121 16.79 -1.17 -3.47
N ARG A 122 17.45 -0.05 -3.81
CA ARG A 122 18.67 0.44 -3.17
C ARG A 122 18.31 1.18 -1.88
N THR A 123 17.61 0.48 -0.99
CA THR A 123 17.00 1.03 0.22
C THR A 123 17.99 1.72 1.15
N PRO A 124 19.19 1.17 1.46
CA PRO A 124 20.13 1.85 2.35
C PRO A 124 20.52 3.25 1.88
N GLU A 125 20.84 3.39 0.60
CA GLU A 125 21.22 4.67 -0.02
C GLU A 125 20.05 5.66 -0.06
N ALA A 126 18.85 5.16 -0.38
CA ALA A 126 17.64 5.98 -0.36
C ALA A 126 17.35 6.51 1.05
N THR A 127 17.40 5.64 2.07
CA THR A 127 17.13 5.98 3.47
C THR A 127 18.13 7.00 4.00
N GLU A 128 19.42 6.81 3.73
CA GLU A 128 20.46 7.78 4.13
C GLU A 128 20.18 9.16 3.52
N LEU A 129 19.93 9.22 2.21
CA LEU A 129 19.64 10.48 1.53
C LEU A 129 18.36 11.14 2.08
N LEU A 130 17.30 10.37 2.32
CA LEU A 130 16.05 10.89 2.89
C LEU A 130 16.24 11.46 4.30
N HIS A 131 17.09 10.83 5.14
CA HIS A 131 17.42 11.38 6.46
C HIS A 131 18.09 12.75 6.36
N THR A 132 18.99 12.96 5.40
CA THR A 132 19.58 14.29 5.18
C THR A 132 18.52 15.32 4.77
N LEU A 133 17.53 14.91 3.96
CA LEU A 133 16.44 15.78 3.50
C LEU A 133 15.41 16.12 4.59
N GLN A 134 15.37 15.39 5.70
CA GLN A 134 14.57 15.79 6.87
C GLN A 134 15.09 17.09 7.52
N LEU A 135 16.34 17.47 7.24
CA LEU A 135 16.96 18.72 7.70
C LEU A 135 16.89 19.85 6.66
N SER A 136 16.26 19.61 5.49
CA SER A 136 16.09 20.62 4.44
C SER A 136 15.43 21.89 5.01
N PRO A 137 15.79 23.11 4.59
CA PRO A 137 15.06 24.32 4.99
C PRO A 137 13.63 24.38 4.41
N TYR A 138 13.33 23.60 3.37
CA TYR A 138 12.02 23.57 2.71
C TYR A 138 11.08 22.55 3.35
N GLN A 139 9.94 23.03 3.89
CA GLN A 139 8.95 22.20 4.59
C GLN A 139 8.38 21.09 3.71
N ASP A 140 8.06 21.38 2.44
CA ASP A 140 7.51 20.41 1.50
C ASP A 140 8.48 19.25 1.22
N ILE A 141 9.79 19.53 1.16
CA ILE A 141 10.82 18.50 1.02
C ILE A 141 10.93 17.67 2.29
N ARG A 142 10.96 18.29 3.48
CA ARG A 142 10.99 17.57 4.76
C ARG A 142 9.80 16.63 4.90
N ASP A 143 8.60 17.08 4.54
CA ASP A 143 7.37 16.31 4.63
C ASP A 143 7.38 15.12 3.65
N ARG A 144 7.79 15.35 2.41
CA ARG A 144 7.93 14.30 1.39
C ARG A 144 8.98 13.26 1.77
N ALA A 145 10.13 13.70 2.28
CA ALA A 145 11.18 12.79 2.75
C ALA A 145 10.70 11.94 3.95
N THR A 146 10.01 12.59 4.90
CA THR A 146 9.43 11.91 6.07
C THR A 146 8.36 10.91 5.65
N ASN A 147 7.46 11.26 4.72
CA ASN A 147 6.44 10.35 4.22
C ASN A 147 7.03 9.14 3.50
N GLN A 148 8.10 9.33 2.72
CA GLN A 148 8.79 8.23 2.05
C GLN A 148 9.54 7.31 3.04
N LEU A 149 10.15 7.87 4.08
CA LEU A 149 10.74 7.09 5.17
C LEU A 149 9.68 6.32 5.96
N ALA A 150 8.49 6.91 6.15
CA ALA A 150 7.38 6.28 6.83
C ALA A 150 6.79 5.12 6.00
N SER A 151 6.59 5.31 4.69
CA SER A 151 6.00 4.30 3.79
C SER A 151 6.88 3.05 3.62
N SER A 152 8.21 3.23 3.68
CA SER A 152 9.19 2.14 3.60
C SER A 152 9.50 1.50 4.95
N SER A 153 9.12 2.14 6.07
CA SER A 153 9.38 1.65 7.41
C SER A 153 8.44 0.51 7.79
N PRO A 154 8.93 -0.57 8.43
CA PRO A 154 8.10 -1.59 9.05
C PRO A 154 7.00 -1.01 9.95
N THR A 155 7.27 0.07 10.68
CA THR A 155 6.31 0.70 11.62
C THR A 155 5.27 1.58 10.95
N GLY A 156 5.47 1.93 9.67
CA GLY A 156 4.71 3.00 9.01
C GLY A 156 5.09 4.40 9.52
N SER A 157 6.20 4.54 10.25
CA SER A 157 6.69 5.79 10.83
C SER A 157 8.15 6.02 10.45
N ALA A 158 8.48 7.27 10.14
CA ALA A 158 9.85 7.73 9.93
C ALA A 158 10.62 7.93 11.24
N ALA A 159 9.92 8.09 12.37
CA ALA A 159 10.53 8.22 13.68
C ALA A 159 10.68 6.85 14.36
N GLU A 160 11.62 6.76 15.30
CA GLU A 160 11.80 5.55 16.13
C GLU A 160 10.55 5.26 16.97
N SER A 161 9.94 6.32 17.51
CA SER A 161 8.64 6.25 18.18
C SER A 161 7.49 6.32 17.17
N TRP A 162 6.41 5.61 17.46
CA TRP A 162 5.24 5.56 16.59
C TRP A 162 3.97 5.36 17.43
N THR A 163 2.86 5.85 16.89
CA THR A 163 1.53 5.63 17.45
C THR A 163 0.67 4.98 16.38
N ARG A 164 -0.12 3.98 16.76
CA ARG A 164 -1.13 3.38 15.89
C ARG A 164 -2.47 3.41 16.61
N VAL A 165 -3.48 3.86 15.89
CA VAL A 165 -4.88 3.77 16.30
C VAL A 165 -5.59 2.92 15.26
N TYR A 166 -6.21 1.84 15.71
CA TYR A 166 -7.07 1.00 14.89
C TYR A 166 -8.45 0.99 15.52
N ALA A 167 -9.48 1.22 14.71
CA ALA A 167 -10.86 1.11 15.13
C ALA A 167 -11.67 0.47 14.00
N ALA A 168 -12.49 -0.53 14.35
CA ALA A 168 -13.33 -1.24 13.39
C ALA A 168 -14.71 -1.53 13.98
N PRO A 169 -15.56 -0.49 14.19
CA PRO A 169 -16.95 -0.72 14.52
C PRO A 169 -17.71 -1.26 13.30
N TYR A 170 -18.49 -2.33 13.48
CA TYR A 170 -19.34 -2.87 12.42
C TYR A 170 -20.61 -3.50 12.98
N TYR A 171 -21.67 -3.48 12.18
CA TYR A 171 -22.93 -4.17 12.48
C TYR A 171 -23.00 -5.48 11.70
N ASP A 172 -23.36 -6.57 12.37
CA ASP A 172 -23.53 -7.89 11.75
C ASP A 172 -24.97 -8.36 11.90
N THR A 173 -25.66 -8.56 10.77
CA THR A 173 -27.06 -9.02 10.71
C THR A 173 -27.23 -10.45 11.25
N ARG A 174 -26.20 -11.29 11.19
CA ARG A 174 -26.24 -12.68 11.72
C ARG A 174 -26.48 -12.69 13.22
N TRP A 175 -25.81 -11.78 13.92
CA TRP A 175 -25.92 -11.64 15.38
C TRP A 175 -26.92 -10.57 15.79
N ASN A 176 -27.35 -9.72 14.85
CA ASN A 176 -28.17 -8.54 15.08
C ASN A 176 -27.58 -7.66 16.20
N THR A 177 -26.29 -7.34 16.09
CA THR A 177 -25.56 -6.50 17.06
C THR A 177 -24.46 -5.71 16.37
N THR A 178 -24.02 -4.63 17.02
CA THR A 178 -22.83 -3.87 16.62
C THR A 178 -21.64 -4.32 17.47
N PHE A 179 -20.56 -4.68 16.80
CA PHE A 179 -19.27 -5.00 17.42
C PHE A 179 -18.38 -3.77 17.40
N PHE A 180 -17.57 -3.64 18.45
CA PHE A 180 -16.59 -2.58 18.59
C PHE A 180 -15.22 -3.18 18.88
N GLN A 181 -14.23 -2.76 18.10
CA GLN A 181 -12.83 -3.07 18.36
C GLN A 181 -12.01 -1.80 18.22
N ILE A 182 -11.24 -1.46 19.24
CA ILE A 182 -10.32 -0.32 19.24
C ILE A 182 -9.00 -0.76 19.83
N ASN A 183 -7.91 -0.56 19.09
CA ASN A 183 -6.56 -0.77 19.59
C ASN A 183 -5.78 0.54 19.48
N PHE A 184 -5.30 1.02 20.62
CA PHE A 184 -4.31 2.08 20.69
C PHE A 184 -2.96 1.44 20.99
N GLU A 185 -1.94 1.76 20.21
CA GLU A 185 -0.57 1.29 20.42
C GLU A 185 0.39 2.47 20.41
N ARG A 186 1.31 2.49 21.38
CA ARG A 186 2.45 3.39 21.41
C ARG A 186 3.71 2.55 21.46
N GLY A 187 4.60 2.71 20.49
CA GLY A 187 5.81 1.90 20.40
C GLY A 187 7.06 2.68 20.09
N TYR A 188 8.18 1.98 20.23
CA TYR A 188 9.53 2.46 20.00
C TYR A 188 10.36 1.36 19.30
N SER A 189 11.10 1.75 18.27
CA SER A 189 11.97 0.85 17.50
C SER A 189 13.28 0.65 18.24
N LEU A 190 13.70 -0.59 18.43
CA LEU A 190 14.92 -0.96 19.17
C LEU A 190 16.12 -1.19 18.24
N THR A 191 15.87 -1.36 16.94
CA THR A 191 16.90 -1.51 15.90
C THR A 191 16.81 -0.37 14.90
N SER A 192 17.96 -0.01 14.31
CA SER A 192 18.04 1.07 13.29
C SER A 192 17.20 0.77 12.03
N ASP A 193 17.08 -0.51 11.66
CA ASP A 193 16.23 -0.98 10.56
C ASP A 193 14.73 -1.08 10.93
N ARG A 194 14.38 -0.77 12.18
CA ARG A 194 13.03 -0.77 12.75
C ARG A 194 12.29 -2.10 12.68
N ARG A 195 13.02 -3.21 12.49
CA ARG A 195 12.44 -4.57 12.46
C ARG A 195 12.12 -5.10 13.85
N VAL A 196 12.80 -4.62 14.89
CA VAL A 196 12.55 -4.98 16.29
C VAL A 196 12.08 -3.76 17.05
N GLY A 197 11.05 -3.92 17.89
CA GLY A 197 10.51 -2.83 18.68
C GLY A 197 9.79 -3.30 19.93
N ALA A 198 9.62 -2.39 20.89
CA ALA A 198 8.75 -2.55 22.04
C ALA A 198 7.52 -1.66 21.89
N PHE A 199 6.38 -2.07 22.45
CA PHE A 199 5.17 -1.26 22.44
C PHE A 199 4.32 -1.50 23.68
N GLY A 200 3.54 -0.49 24.05
CA GLY A 200 2.40 -0.61 24.94
C GLY A 200 1.10 -0.51 24.15
N THR A 201 0.07 -1.22 24.58
CA THR A 201 -1.24 -1.20 23.93
C THR A 201 -2.38 -1.14 24.93
N VAL A 202 -3.43 -0.42 24.54
CA VAL A 202 -4.75 -0.46 25.15
C VAL A 202 -5.71 -0.99 24.10
N MET A 203 -6.35 -2.13 24.38
CA MET A 203 -7.29 -2.77 23.48
C MET A 203 -8.68 -2.79 24.13
N TYR A 204 -9.69 -2.37 23.39
CA TYR A 204 -11.08 -2.52 23.74
C TYR A 204 -11.74 -3.44 22.71
N SER A 205 -12.49 -4.41 23.20
CA SER A 205 -13.36 -5.26 22.39
C SER A 205 -14.69 -5.43 23.10
N GLY A 206 -15.79 -5.22 22.39
CA GLY A 206 -17.13 -5.34 22.96
C GLY A 206 -18.21 -5.40 21.89
N ASP A 207 -19.45 -5.44 22.34
CA ASP A 207 -20.63 -5.38 21.48
C ASP A 207 -21.80 -4.69 22.20
N ALA A 208 -22.84 -4.33 21.45
CA ALA A 208 -24.00 -3.58 21.96
C ALA A 208 -25.06 -4.43 22.68
N ARG A 209 -24.94 -5.77 22.70
CA ARG A 209 -26.01 -6.68 23.17
C ARG A 209 -25.62 -7.66 24.26
N SER A 210 -24.34 -7.82 24.55
CA SER A 210 -23.92 -8.74 25.60
C SER A 210 -24.48 -8.34 26.96
N THR A 211 -24.90 -9.34 27.73
CA THR A 211 -25.46 -9.16 29.07
C THR A 211 -24.74 -10.06 30.07
N GLY A 212 -24.51 -9.53 31.28
CA GLY A 212 -23.90 -10.26 32.39
C GLY A 212 -24.91 -10.92 33.34
N GLY A 213 -24.42 -11.46 34.46
CA GLY A 213 -25.22 -11.95 35.59
C GLY A 213 -25.63 -13.43 35.50
N GLN A 214 -26.85 -13.72 36.01
CA GLN A 214 -27.69 -14.93 35.81
C GLN A 214 -27.17 -16.01 34.86
N ALA A 215 -27.47 -15.70 33.61
CA ALA A 215 -27.32 -16.51 32.43
C ALA A 215 -26.80 -15.51 31.38
N PRO A 216 -25.48 -15.29 31.32
CA PRO A 216 -24.92 -14.25 30.48
C PRO A 216 -25.09 -14.62 29.01
N ALA A 217 -25.39 -13.63 28.18
CA ALA A 217 -25.38 -13.76 26.72
C ALA A 217 -24.18 -12.99 26.18
N ILE A 218 -23.18 -13.69 25.64
CA ILE A 218 -21.89 -13.11 25.25
C ILE A 218 -21.68 -13.26 23.74
N PHE A 219 -21.53 -12.15 23.04
CA PHE A 219 -21.24 -12.11 21.60
C PHE A 219 -19.80 -11.68 21.29
N SER A 220 -19.24 -10.81 22.13
CA SER A 220 -17.88 -10.31 22.02
C SER A 220 -17.12 -10.54 23.32
N ASP A 221 -15.83 -10.26 23.29
CA ASP A 221 -14.97 -10.42 24.44
C ASP A 221 -15.38 -9.53 25.62
N ASN A 222 -15.87 -8.31 25.32
CA ASN A 222 -16.34 -7.33 26.31
C ASN A 222 -15.30 -7.07 27.41
N ALA A 223 -14.12 -6.63 26.98
CA ALA A 223 -12.99 -6.36 27.85
C ALA A 223 -12.19 -5.12 27.41
N ILE A 224 -11.52 -4.50 28.38
CA ILE A 224 -10.40 -3.57 28.14
C ILE A 224 -9.11 -4.24 28.60
N ILE A 225 -8.07 -4.13 27.79
CA ILE A 225 -6.82 -4.86 27.97
C ILE A 225 -5.66 -3.89 27.88
N PHE A 226 -4.81 -3.91 28.90
CA PHE A 226 -3.56 -3.17 28.93
C PHE A 226 -2.42 -4.16 28.79
N ALA A 227 -1.55 -3.96 27.81
CA ALA A 227 -0.45 -4.88 27.55
C ALA A 227 0.83 -4.15 27.17
N LEU A 228 1.96 -4.78 27.50
CA LEU A 228 3.28 -4.45 26.98
C LEU A 228 3.75 -5.61 26.11
N GLY A 229 4.41 -5.29 25.00
CA GLY A 229 4.83 -6.29 24.04
C GLY A 229 6.08 -5.95 23.28
N LEU A 230 6.63 -7.00 22.68
CA LEU A 230 7.71 -6.94 21.71
C LEU A 230 7.16 -7.28 20.33
N ARG A 231 7.73 -6.63 19.33
CA ARG A 231 7.39 -6.81 17.92
C ARG A 231 8.65 -7.13 17.14
N LEU A 232 8.52 -8.09 16.22
CA LEU A 232 9.51 -8.52 15.27
C LEU A 232 8.91 -8.46 13.86
N GLN A 233 9.67 -7.97 12.89
CA GLN A 233 9.33 -7.99 11.47
C GLN A 233 10.49 -8.60 10.68
N PRO A 234 10.64 -9.93 10.69
CA PRO A 234 11.79 -10.59 10.10
C PRO A 234 11.84 -10.40 8.58
N LEU A 235 10.69 -10.34 7.92
CA LEU A 235 10.53 -10.22 6.47
C LEU A 235 9.43 -9.20 6.14
N THR A 236 9.45 -8.67 4.92
CA THR A 236 8.39 -7.81 4.42
C THR A 236 7.04 -8.53 4.48
N GLY A 237 6.01 -7.85 4.99
CA GLY A 237 4.67 -8.41 5.14
C GLY A 237 4.46 -9.28 6.39
N LEU A 238 5.51 -9.89 6.96
CA LEU A 238 5.41 -10.74 8.15
C LEU A 238 5.75 -9.97 9.43
N ARG A 239 4.79 -9.86 10.34
CA ARG A 239 4.96 -9.30 11.69
C ARG A 239 4.66 -10.38 12.72
N VAL A 240 5.50 -10.49 13.74
CA VAL A 240 5.25 -11.30 14.92
C VAL A 240 5.25 -10.38 16.13
N SER A 241 4.27 -10.52 17.01
CA SER A 241 4.23 -9.83 18.30
C SER A 241 4.03 -10.82 19.43
N ILE A 242 4.67 -10.53 20.56
CA ILE A 242 4.43 -11.20 21.83
C ILE A 242 4.10 -10.12 22.83
N GLN A 243 3.04 -10.30 23.61
CA GLN A 243 2.62 -9.34 24.61
C GLN A 243 2.12 -10.02 25.88
N GLN A 244 2.38 -9.37 27.00
CA GLN A 244 1.86 -9.72 28.30
C GLN A 244 1.04 -8.53 28.82
N GLY A 245 -0.18 -8.82 29.24
CA GLY A 245 -1.09 -7.81 29.75
C GLY A 245 -2.02 -8.31 30.82
N VAL A 246 -2.96 -7.43 31.15
CA VAL A 246 -4.06 -7.64 32.08
C VAL A 246 -5.34 -7.19 31.40
N ALA A 247 -6.35 -8.06 31.44
CA ALA A 247 -7.69 -7.83 30.91
C ALA A 247 -8.67 -7.54 32.05
N PHE A 248 -9.52 -6.55 31.83
CA PHE A 248 -10.62 -6.15 32.70
C PHE A 248 -11.92 -6.42 31.95
N ASP A 249 -12.71 -7.37 32.45
CA ASP A 249 -14.01 -7.69 31.88
C ASP A 249 -15.00 -6.56 32.17
N LEU A 250 -15.77 -6.16 31.15
CA LEU A 250 -16.73 -5.05 31.21
C LEU A 250 -18.14 -5.51 31.57
N ILE A 251 -18.35 -6.82 31.64
CA ILE A 251 -19.62 -7.44 31.96
C ILE A 251 -19.39 -8.48 33.04
N ASP A 252 -20.30 -8.52 34.01
CA ASP A 252 -20.21 -9.47 35.12
C ASP A 252 -20.43 -10.90 34.62
N ARG A 253 -19.39 -11.71 34.77
CA ARG A 253 -19.44 -13.17 34.60
C ARG A 253 -19.15 -13.74 35.98
N ARG A 254 -20.16 -14.37 36.60
CA ARG A 254 -20.25 -14.92 37.98
C ARG A 254 -18.99 -15.60 38.58
N SER A 255 -17.95 -15.85 37.79
CA SER A 255 -16.70 -16.53 38.14
C SER A 255 -15.45 -15.63 38.19
N SER A 256 -15.50 -14.35 37.81
CA SER A 256 -14.27 -13.56 37.59
C SER A 256 -14.52 -12.04 37.56
N SER A 257 -14.71 -11.42 38.72
CA SER A 257 -14.59 -9.95 38.85
C SER A 257 -13.14 -9.49 39.05
N SER A 258 -12.18 -10.41 38.98
CA SER A 258 -10.76 -10.09 39.09
C SER A 258 -10.15 -9.80 37.71
N PRO A 259 -9.21 -8.84 37.63
CA PRO A 259 -8.38 -8.68 36.44
C PRO A 259 -7.67 -10.00 36.10
N ARG A 260 -7.65 -10.36 34.83
CA ARG A 260 -7.08 -11.62 34.35
C ARG A 260 -5.79 -11.37 33.57
N GLY A 261 -4.79 -12.22 33.78
CA GLY A 261 -3.59 -12.20 32.94
C GLY A 261 -3.95 -12.51 31.48
N ASP A 262 -3.38 -11.76 30.54
CA ASP A 262 -3.62 -11.92 29.11
C ASP A 262 -2.28 -11.94 28.35
N PHE A 263 -1.78 -13.15 28.10
CA PHE A 263 -0.62 -13.38 27.26
C PHE A 263 -1.08 -13.66 25.83
N ARG A 264 -0.40 -13.04 24.87
CA ARG A 264 -0.64 -13.29 23.44
C ARG A 264 0.65 -13.41 22.66
N ALA A 265 0.67 -14.32 21.71
CA ALA A 265 1.68 -14.41 20.68
C ALA A 265 0.97 -14.46 19.32
N VAL A 266 1.19 -13.48 18.46
CA VAL A 266 0.45 -13.30 17.20
C VAL A 266 1.40 -13.09 16.03
N GLY A 267 1.32 -13.95 15.03
CA GLY A 267 1.89 -13.74 13.71
C GLY A 267 0.85 -13.16 12.76
N VAL A 268 1.23 -12.17 11.97
CA VAL A 268 0.42 -11.57 10.92
C VAL A 268 1.24 -11.53 9.64
N TYR A 269 0.71 -12.07 8.55
CA TYR A 269 1.29 -11.93 7.22
C TYR A 269 0.30 -11.22 6.29
N ALA A 270 0.75 -10.14 5.65
CA ALA A 270 -0.03 -9.40 4.67
C ALA A 270 0.78 -9.17 3.39
N TRP A 271 0.12 -9.35 2.26
CA TRP A 271 0.65 -9.09 0.92
C TRP A 271 -0.46 -8.54 0.04
N GLY A 272 -0.16 -7.63 -0.87
CA GLY A 272 -1.16 -7.15 -1.81
C GLY A 272 -0.61 -6.25 -2.90
N ILE A 273 -1.35 -6.21 -4.00
CA ILE A 273 -1.21 -5.28 -5.11
C ILE A 273 -2.40 -4.34 -5.02
N TYR A 274 -2.14 -3.08 -4.69
CA TYR A 274 -3.19 -2.08 -4.51
C TYR A 274 -3.27 -1.15 -5.71
N ALA A 275 -4.48 -0.72 -6.07
CA ALA A 275 -4.67 0.32 -7.06
C ALA A 275 -4.08 1.64 -6.52
N PRO A 276 -3.06 2.24 -7.17
CA PRO A 276 -2.54 3.53 -6.76
C PRO A 276 -3.62 4.59 -6.92
N HIS A 277 -3.71 5.53 -5.97
CA HIS A 277 -4.58 6.68 -6.13
C HIS A 277 -3.94 7.68 -7.08
N MET A 278 -4.65 8.04 -8.14
CA MET A 278 -4.29 9.16 -9.00
C MET A 278 -5.20 10.34 -8.71
N TYR A 279 -4.60 11.51 -8.46
CA TYR A 279 -5.38 12.71 -8.21
C TYR A 279 -6.07 13.17 -9.49
N HIS A 280 -7.39 13.25 -9.45
CA HIS A 280 -8.22 13.73 -10.54
C HIS A 280 -9.19 14.77 -9.99
N ALA A 281 -9.19 16.00 -10.53
CA ALA A 281 -10.16 17.02 -10.10
C ALA A 281 -11.60 16.56 -10.41
N ASP A 282 -11.80 15.92 -11.56
CA ASP A 282 -13.08 15.39 -12.02
C ASP A 282 -13.26 13.91 -11.69
N LEU A 283 -14.51 13.46 -11.71
CA LEU A 283 -14.87 12.05 -11.55
C LEU A 283 -14.26 11.18 -12.66
N LYS A 284 -13.57 10.11 -12.27
CA LYS A 284 -13.05 9.06 -13.16
C LYS A 284 -13.51 7.67 -12.73
N VAL A 285 -13.65 6.79 -13.73
CA VAL A 285 -14.00 5.37 -13.57
C VAL A 285 -12.88 4.52 -14.15
N PRO A 286 -11.78 4.29 -13.40
CA PRO A 286 -10.55 3.76 -14.00
C PRO A 286 -10.54 2.23 -14.15
N GLY A 287 -11.38 1.50 -13.40
CA GLY A 287 -11.44 0.04 -13.48
C GLY A 287 -10.13 -0.66 -13.11
N ARG A 288 -9.31 -0.07 -12.23
CA ARG A 288 -7.97 -0.59 -11.90
C ARG A 288 -8.08 -1.81 -10.98
N PRO A 289 -7.46 -2.95 -11.32
CA PRO A 289 -7.51 -4.13 -10.47
C PRO A 289 -6.66 -3.96 -9.21
N PHE A 290 -7.08 -4.63 -8.15
CA PHE A 290 -6.31 -4.84 -6.94
C PHE A 290 -6.57 -6.23 -6.37
N ALA A 291 -5.63 -6.73 -5.58
CA ALA A 291 -5.78 -7.96 -4.82
C ALA A 291 -4.94 -7.91 -3.55
N ASP A 292 -5.44 -8.47 -2.45
CA ASP A 292 -4.70 -8.62 -1.21
C ASP A 292 -4.97 -9.94 -0.50
N LEU A 293 -3.99 -10.36 0.29
CA LEU A 293 -4.01 -11.51 1.18
C LEU A 293 -3.60 -11.01 2.57
N TYR A 294 -4.43 -11.33 3.55
CA TYR A 294 -4.15 -11.09 4.96
C TYR A 294 -4.30 -12.41 5.71
N SER A 295 -3.38 -12.70 6.61
CA SER A 295 -3.48 -13.83 7.52
C SER A 295 -2.98 -13.47 8.90
N SER A 296 -3.61 -14.04 9.92
CA SER A 296 -3.14 -13.96 11.30
C SER A 296 -3.25 -15.33 11.97
N PHE A 297 -2.30 -15.62 12.83
CA PHE A 297 -2.29 -16.82 13.67
C PHE A 297 -1.84 -16.40 15.05
N GLY A 298 -2.67 -16.64 16.07
CA GLY A 298 -2.40 -16.16 17.41
C GLY A 298 -2.75 -17.18 18.48
N TYR A 299 -1.94 -17.22 19.54
CA TYR A 299 -2.27 -17.89 20.79
C TYR A 299 -2.71 -16.86 21.82
N TYR A 300 -3.76 -17.18 22.59
CA TYR A 300 -4.38 -16.30 23.60
C TYR A 300 -4.59 -17.06 24.90
N SER A 301 -3.85 -16.72 25.97
CA SER A 301 -3.90 -17.47 27.23
C SER A 301 -5.25 -17.40 27.94
N ARG A 302 -5.98 -16.28 27.76
CA ARG A 302 -7.29 -16.08 28.40
C ARG A 302 -8.36 -17.06 27.91
N TYR A 303 -8.17 -17.63 26.74
CA TYR A 303 -9.03 -18.67 26.17
C TYR A 303 -8.33 -20.03 26.09
N THR A 304 -7.03 -20.10 26.39
CA THR A 304 -6.17 -21.26 26.12
C THR A 304 -6.32 -21.74 24.67
N ASN A 305 -6.44 -20.81 23.72
CA ASN A 305 -6.85 -21.10 22.35
C ASN A 305 -5.88 -20.52 21.33
N GLY A 306 -5.62 -21.29 20.27
CA GLY A 306 -4.95 -20.85 19.05
C GLY A 306 -5.98 -20.51 17.97
N ILE A 307 -5.97 -19.29 17.45
CA ILE A 307 -6.92 -18.82 16.44
C ILE A 307 -6.14 -18.45 15.18
N GLY A 308 -6.56 -19.00 14.03
CA GLY A 308 -6.08 -18.68 12.71
C GLY A 308 -7.15 -17.99 11.88
N TYR A 309 -6.77 -16.96 11.15
CA TYR A 309 -7.61 -16.19 10.24
C TYR A 309 -6.87 -16.01 8.91
N ILE A 310 -7.53 -16.29 7.80
CA ILE A 310 -7.00 -16.01 6.45
C ILE A 310 -8.10 -15.31 5.67
N GLN A 311 -7.73 -14.25 4.95
CA GLN A 311 -8.60 -13.47 4.08
C GLN A 311 -7.90 -13.17 2.76
N GLY A 312 -8.57 -13.47 1.65
CA GLY A 312 -8.21 -12.98 0.33
C GLY A 312 -9.26 -11.99 -0.18
N ARG A 313 -8.82 -10.92 -0.84
CA ARG A 313 -9.70 -9.97 -1.54
C ARG A 313 -9.17 -9.68 -2.94
N ALA A 314 -10.08 -9.55 -3.90
CA ALA A 314 -9.75 -9.10 -5.25
C ALA A 314 -10.89 -8.25 -5.81
N GLY A 315 -10.56 -7.16 -6.49
CA GLY A 315 -11.56 -6.22 -6.94
C GLY A 315 -11.04 -5.15 -7.89
N LEU A 316 -11.89 -4.15 -8.12
CA LEU A 316 -11.63 -3.04 -9.00
C LEU A 316 -11.85 -1.71 -8.27
N ARG A 317 -10.97 -0.75 -8.52
CA ARG A 317 -11.23 0.66 -8.22
C ARG A 317 -12.16 1.25 -9.27
N MET A 318 -13.35 1.63 -8.83
CA MET A 318 -14.42 2.09 -9.70
C MET A 318 -14.56 3.59 -9.73
N ILE A 319 -14.18 4.30 -8.66
CA ILE A 319 -14.33 5.75 -8.58
C ILE A 319 -13.03 6.38 -8.08
N GLU A 320 -12.60 7.43 -8.76
CA GLU A 320 -11.57 8.37 -8.29
C GLU A 320 -12.07 9.80 -8.54
N VAL A 321 -12.16 10.61 -7.48
CA VAL A 321 -12.48 12.03 -7.57
C VAL A 321 -11.84 12.78 -6.39
N ALA A 322 -11.05 13.81 -6.69
CA ALA A 322 -10.20 14.50 -5.74
C ALA A 322 -9.40 13.50 -4.87
N LYS A 323 -9.73 13.39 -3.58
CA LYS A 323 -9.12 12.44 -2.62
C LYS A 323 -10.04 11.26 -2.26
N THR A 324 -11.22 11.21 -2.86
CA THR A 324 -12.21 10.16 -2.64
C THR A 324 -12.01 9.04 -3.63
N VAL A 325 -12.04 7.80 -3.15
CA VAL A 325 -12.09 6.62 -4.01
C VAL A 325 -13.17 5.65 -3.57
N ALA A 326 -13.69 4.85 -4.51
CA ALA A 326 -14.57 3.74 -4.20
C ALA A 326 -14.16 2.48 -4.98
N ASP A 327 -14.22 1.35 -4.28
CA ASP A 327 -13.83 0.05 -4.80
C ASP A 327 -14.99 -0.95 -4.66
N VAL A 328 -15.06 -1.89 -5.60
CA VAL A 328 -15.93 -3.08 -5.51
C VAL A 328 -15.06 -4.33 -5.55
N TYR A 329 -15.41 -5.35 -4.78
CA TYR A 329 -14.56 -6.53 -4.63
C TYR A 329 -15.32 -7.78 -4.22
N ALA A 330 -14.70 -8.92 -4.50
CA ALA A 330 -15.00 -10.19 -3.87
C ALA A 330 -13.98 -10.47 -2.77
N ARG A 331 -14.42 -11.19 -1.73
CA ARG A 331 -13.64 -11.57 -0.57
C ARG A 331 -13.92 -13.04 -0.22
N ALA A 332 -12.93 -13.72 0.29
CA ALA A 332 -13.11 -15.00 0.96
C ALA A 332 -12.31 -15.00 2.26
N ASP A 333 -12.89 -15.51 3.34
CA ASP A 333 -12.19 -15.69 4.60
C ASP A 333 -12.47 -17.03 5.27
N ILE A 334 -11.47 -17.47 6.03
CA ILE A 334 -11.48 -18.72 6.79
C ILE A 334 -10.96 -18.41 8.18
N VAL A 335 -11.74 -18.81 9.19
CA VAL A 335 -11.35 -18.74 10.60
C VAL A 335 -11.39 -20.14 11.17
N ARG A 336 -10.36 -20.53 11.91
CA ARG A 336 -10.30 -21.80 12.64
C ARG A 336 -9.69 -21.58 14.00
N ASP A 337 -10.16 -22.31 14.99
CA ASP A 337 -9.57 -22.31 16.32
C ASP A 337 -9.32 -23.73 16.85
N THR A 338 -8.39 -23.86 17.79
CA THR A 338 -7.99 -25.18 18.32
C THR A 338 -9.03 -25.78 19.26
N GLU A 339 -9.82 -24.95 19.93
CA GLU A 339 -10.91 -25.36 20.85
C GLU A 339 -12.22 -25.71 20.13
N LYS A 340 -12.25 -25.61 18.79
CA LYS A 340 -13.40 -25.93 17.93
C LYS A 340 -14.67 -25.18 18.35
N GLN A 341 -14.52 -23.94 18.79
CA GLN A 341 -15.65 -23.10 19.19
C GLN A 341 -16.51 -22.77 17.96
N PHE A 342 -17.82 -23.01 18.03
CA PHE A 342 -18.71 -22.89 16.87
C PHE A 342 -18.68 -21.49 16.21
N TYR A 343 -18.42 -20.44 16.99
CA TYR A 343 -18.35 -19.07 16.49
C TYR A 343 -17.00 -18.70 15.85
N ASN A 344 -15.98 -19.55 15.99
CA ASN A 344 -14.61 -19.33 15.51
C ASN A 344 -14.16 -20.35 14.44
N ASN A 345 -15.09 -21.07 13.82
CA ASN A 345 -14.82 -22.04 12.75
C ASN A 345 -15.65 -21.77 11.49
N GLN A 346 -15.43 -20.63 10.86
CA GLN A 346 -16.22 -20.21 9.71
C GLN A 346 -15.44 -20.21 8.39
N SER A 347 -16.13 -20.42 7.29
CA SER A 347 -15.62 -20.20 5.93
C SER A 347 -16.64 -19.41 5.16
N GLU A 348 -16.29 -18.18 4.79
CA GLU A 348 -17.20 -17.23 4.15
C GLU A 348 -16.67 -16.77 2.80
N GLY A 349 -17.59 -16.55 1.86
CA GLY A 349 -17.37 -15.78 0.65
C GLY A 349 -18.29 -14.56 0.67
N SER A 350 -17.77 -13.41 0.22
CA SER A 350 -18.48 -12.14 0.28
C SER A 350 -18.28 -11.32 -0.98
N VAL A 351 -19.27 -10.49 -1.30
CA VAL A 351 -19.14 -9.38 -2.24
C VAL A 351 -19.32 -8.08 -1.47
N GLY A 352 -18.46 -7.11 -1.77
CA GLY A 352 -18.38 -5.88 -1.00
C GLY A 352 -18.13 -4.66 -1.86
N ALA A 353 -18.50 -3.53 -1.30
CA ALA A 353 -18.09 -2.22 -1.78
C ALA A 353 -17.53 -1.41 -0.62
N ARG A 354 -16.52 -0.60 -0.90
CA ARG A 354 -16.00 0.37 0.07
C ARG A 354 -15.87 1.75 -0.54
N ILE A 355 -16.08 2.75 0.31
CA ILE A 355 -15.81 4.16 0.00
C ILE A 355 -14.73 4.65 0.96
N ILE A 356 -13.72 5.31 0.41
CA ILE A 356 -12.66 5.99 1.13
C ILE A 356 -12.89 7.49 0.89
N PRO A 357 -13.57 8.19 1.81
CA PRO A 357 -13.95 9.59 1.60
C PRO A 357 -12.74 10.49 1.34
N ASN A 358 -11.64 10.20 2.03
CA ASN A 358 -10.37 10.86 1.84
C ASN A 358 -9.24 9.87 2.14
N ILE A 359 -8.41 9.60 1.14
CA ILE A 359 -7.28 8.67 1.25
C ILE A 359 -6.29 9.04 2.37
N ASP A 360 -6.23 10.29 2.79
CA ASP A 360 -5.32 10.75 3.84
C ASP A 360 -5.83 10.45 5.26
N TRP A 361 -7.12 10.16 5.42
CA TRP A 361 -7.73 9.96 6.75
C TRP A 361 -7.51 8.55 7.32
N GLY A 362 -7.12 7.59 6.50
CA GLY A 362 -7.06 6.18 6.91
C GLY A 362 -8.43 5.60 7.29
N LEU A 363 -9.52 6.23 6.86
CA LEU A 363 -10.90 5.85 7.14
C LEU A 363 -11.56 5.29 5.88
N TYR A 364 -12.32 4.21 6.02
CA TYR A 364 -13.16 3.69 4.97
C TYR A 364 -14.50 3.19 5.52
N LEU A 365 -15.53 3.29 4.70
CA LEU A 365 -16.86 2.74 4.95
C LEU A 365 -17.04 1.53 4.06
N VAL A 366 -17.55 0.43 4.62
CA VAL A 366 -17.71 -0.84 3.92
C VAL A 366 -19.14 -1.34 4.08
N GLY A 367 -19.69 -1.85 2.99
CA GLY A 367 -20.86 -2.72 2.99
C GLY A 367 -20.51 -4.03 2.31
N GLU A 368 -20.72 -5.15 3.00
CA GLU A 368 -20.43 -6.49 2.50
C GLU A 368 -21.66 -7.39 2.67
N PHE A 369 -21.90 -8.24 1.66
CA PHE A 369 -22.85 -9.33 1.74
C PHE A 369 -22.08 -10.65 1.88
N HIS A 370 -22.24 -11.32 3.00
CA HIS A 370 -21.52 -12.54 3.36
C HIS A 370 -22.40 -13.77 3.15
N ARG A 371 -21.79 -14.86 2.70
CA ARG A 371 -22.39 -16.20 2.69
C ARG A 371 -21.33 -17.24 3.01
N GLY A 372 -21.58 -18.06 4.02
CA GLY A 372 -20.60 -19.04 4.48
C GLY A 372 -21.18 -20.25 5.20
N MET A 373 -20.26 -21.09 5.64
CA MET A 373 -20.49 -22.24 6.52
C MET A 373 -19.87 -21.93 7.89
N TYR A 374 -20.51 -22.41 8.95
CA TYR A 374 -20.21 -22.11 10.35
C TYR A 374 -20.12 -23.39 11.18
#